data_AF-A0A7S2BBZ7-F1
#
_entry.id   AF-A0A7S2BBZ7-F1
#
_cell.length_a   1.000
_cell.length_b   1.000
_cell.length_c   1.000
_cell.angle_alpha   90.00
_cell.angle_beta   90.00
_cell.angle_gamma   90.00
#
_symmetry.space_group_name_H-M   'P 1'
#
loop_
_entity.id
_entity.type
_entity.pdbx_description
1 polymer ?
#
loop_
_entity_poly.entity_id
_entity_poly.type
_entity_poly.pdbx_seq_one_letter_code
_entity_poly.pdbx_strand_id
1 'polypeptide(L)'
;MNFGRMLLKEDVRLVFLDEATSALSIPIEETMYKLLKESAGSYISVAHRPQLRRFHKRAFVMLTDSEKPADALCKTKCVTMSMEDYEKELADLSAQAAAQK
;
A
#
# COMPACT_ATOMS: atom_id res chain seq x y z
N MET A 1 17.83 -0.13 -4.67
CA MET A 1 17.85 1.10 -5.50
C MET A 1 17.21 2.19 -4.66
N ASN A 2 17.95 3.22 -4.23
CA ASN A 2 17.47 4.17 -3.22
C ASN A 2 16.35 5.08 -3.75
N PHE A 3 15.28 5.23 -2.97
CA PHE A 3 14.14 6.12 -3.22
C PHE A 3 14.59 7.52 -3.69
N GLY A 4 15.61 8.10 -3.04
CA GLY A 4 16.14 9.42 -3.41
C GLY A 4 16.70 9.53 -4.83
N ARG A 5 17.25 8.45 -5.40
CA ARG A 5 17.77 8.47 -6.79
C ARG A 5 16.65 8.51 -7.82
N MET A 6 15.48 7.99 -7.48
CA MET A 6 14.30 8.05 -8.34
C MET A 6 13.79 9.49 -8.48
N LEU A 7 13.83 10.29 -7.41
CA LEU A 7 13.41 11.69 -7.43
C LEU A 7 14.26 12.57 -8.36
N LEU A 8 15.47 12.14 -8.72
CA LEU A 8 16.36 12.85 -9.64
C LEU A 8 16.06 12.56 -11.12
N LYS A 9 15.13 11.65 -11.41
CA LYS A 9 14.71 11.37 -12.78
C LYS A 9 13.59 12.33 -13.17
N GLU A 10 13.79 13.01 -14.30
CA GLU A 10 12.75 13.84 -14.91
C GLU A 10 11.75 12.96 -15.66
N ASP A 11 10.50 13.44 -15.75
CA ASP A 11 9.39 12.85 -16.52
C ASP A 11 9.04 11.38 -16.17
N VAL A 12 9.05 11.03 -14.88
CA VAL A 12 8.65 9.69 -14.43
C VAL A 12 7.13 9.58 -14.39
N ARG A 13 6.56 8.81 -15.33
CA ARG A 13 5.11 8.60 -15.42
C ARG A 13 4.56 7.66 -14.35
N LEU A 14 5.31 6.62 -14.00
CA LEU A 14 4.87 5.58 -13.06
C LEU A 14 6.02 5.09 -12.20
N VAL A 15 5.77 5.02 -10.89
CA VAL A 15 6.71 4.54 -9.88
C VAL A 15 6.15 3.31 -9.17
N PHE A 16 6.98 2.30 -8.97
CA PHE A 16 6.69 1.15 -8.10
C PHE A 16 7.58 1.20 -6.87
N LEU A 17 6.96 1.13 -5.69
CA LEU A 17 7.64 1.14 -4.39
C LEU A 17 7.32 -0.17 -3.66
N ASP A 18 8.27 -1.08 -3.61
CA ASP A 18 8.12 -2.33 -2.85
C ASP A 18 8.94 -2.23 -1.56
N GLU A 19 8.25 -2.01 -0.44
CA GLU A 19 8.84 -1.77 0.89
C GLU A 19 9.97 -0.73 0.92
N ALA A 20 9.98 0.19 -0.05
CA ALA A 20 11.10 1.10 -0.31
C ALA A 20 11.38 2.10 0.82
N THR A 21 10.47 2.24 1.78
CA THR A 21 10.55 3.16 2.93
C THR A 21 10.60 2.45 4.27
N SER A 22 10.77 1.12 4.30
CA SER A 22 10.78 0.31 5.54
C SER A 22 11.83 0.78 6.56
N ALA A 23 13.00 1.22 6.10
CA ALA A 23 14.11 1.71 6.92
C ALA A 23 14.07 3.22 7.23
N LEU A 24 13.07 3.96 6.75
CA LEU A 24 12.96 5.41 6.97
C LEU A 24 12.19 5.74 8.25
N SER A 25 12.55 6.86 8.87
CA SER A 25 11.74 7.45 9.94
C SER A 25 10.47 8.11 9.37
N ILE A 26 9.43 8.21 10.19
CA ILE A 26 8.13 8.76 9.78
C ILE A 26 8.26 10.17 9.13
N PRO A 27 9.02 11.13 9.70
CA PRO A 27 9.13 12.46 9.09
C PRO A 27 9.80 12.48 7.71
N ILE A 28 10.79 11.61 7.52
CA ILE A 28 11.49 11.48 6.23
C ILE A 28 10.56 10.81 5.22
N GLU A 29 9.85 9.77 5.63
CA GLU A 29 8.85 9.09 4.79
C GLU A 29 7.77 10.06 4.29
N GLU A 30 7.21 10.91 5.15
CA GLU A 30 6.23 11.91 4.74
C GLU A 30 6.80 12.92 3.74
N THR A 31 8.03 13.38 3.94
CA THR A 31 8.71 14.29 3.02
C THR A 31 8.94 13.64 1.66
N MET A 32 9.35 12.38 1.65
CA MET A 32 9.59 11.59 0.44
C MET A 32 8.31 11.38 -0.38
N TYR A 33 7.18 11.06 0.27
CA TYR A 33 5.89 10.90 -0.43
C TYR A 33 5.33 12.23 -0.96
N LYS A 34 5.58 13.35 -0.28
CA LYS A 34 5.22 14.68 -0.80
C LYS A 34 5.99 14.98 -2.09
N LEU A 35 7.31 14.82 -2.07
CA LEU A 35 8.16 15.02 -3.25
C LEU A 35 7.80 14.07 -4.40
N LEU A 36 7.47 12.81 -4.09
CA LEU A 36 7.02 11.84 -5.08
C LEU A 36 5.73 12.29 -5.78
N LYS A 37 4.77 12.86 -5.04
CA LYS A 37 3.50 13.34 -5.59
C LYS A 37 3.68 14.55 -6.52
N GLU A 38 4.73 15.34 -6.32
CA GLU A 38 5.06 16.49 -7.15
C GLU A 38 5.87 16.11 -8.39
N SER A 39 6.72 15.08 -8.28
CA SER A 39 7.66 14.68 -9.34
C SER A 39 7.17 13.57 -10.27
N ALA A 40 6.28 12.68 -9.80
CA ALA A 40 5.80 11.54 -10.56
C ALA A 40 4.31 11.67 -10.92
N GLY A 41 3.95 11.23 -12.13
CA GLY A 41 2.56 11.25 -12.58
C GLY A 41 1.65 10.30 -11.79
N SER A 42 2.16 9.12 -11.43
CA SER A 42 1.44 8.12 -10.65
C SER A 42 2.41 7.18 -9.93
N TYR A 43 1.96 6.56 -8.85
CA TYR A 43 2.77 5.60 -8.11
C TYR A 43 1.91 4.50 -7.48
N ILE A 44 2.54 3.34 -7.29
CA ILE A 44 2.00 2.17 -6.60
C ILE A 44 3.00 1.84 -5.50
N SER A 45 2.51 1.63 -4.27
CA SER A 45 3.36 1.20 -3.16
C SER A 45 2.81 -0.03 -2.45
N VAL A 46 3.73 -0.84 -1.94
CA VAL A 46 3.51 -1.97 -1.03
C VAL A 46 4.19 -1.62 0.28
N ALA A 47 3.42 -1.57 1.36
CA ALA A 47 3.95 -1.25 2.67
C ALA A 47 3.05 -1.78 3.80
N HIS A 48 3.68 -2.16 4.91
CA HIS A 48 3.01 -2.57 6.14
C HIS A 48 2.62 -1.40 7.06
N ARG A 49 2.91 -0.15 6.65
CA ARG A 49 2.80 1.07 7.46
C ARG A 49 1.43 1.75 7.27
N PRO A 50 0.52 1.73 8.27
CA PRO A 50 -0.85 2.26 8.10
C PRO A 50 -0.91 3.76 7.82
N GLN A 51 0.09 4.53 8.27
CA GLN A 51 0.15 5.98 8.03
C GLN A 51 0.28 6.32 6.55
N LEU A 52 0.76 5.41 5.70
CA LEU A 52 0.94 5.64 4.28
C LEU A 52 -0.37 5.71 3.50
N ARG A 53 -1.46 5.19 4.07
CA ARG A 53 -2.80 5.22 3.45
C ARG A 53 -3.23 6.63 3.07
N ARG A 54 -2.88 7.64 3.89
CA ARG A 54 -3.20 9.07 3.65
C ARG A 54 -2.61 9.62 2.34
N PHE A 55 -1.57 9.00 1.80
CA PHE A 55 -0.96 9.44 0.55
C PHE A 55 -1.62 8.81 -0.68
N HIS A 56 -2.39 7.73 -0.49
CA HIS A 56 -3.00 6.95 -1.56
C HIS A 56 -4.48 7.29 -1.74
N LYS A 57 -4.97 7.17 -2.98
CA LYS A 57 -6.40 7.36 -3.30
C LYS A 57 -7.17 6.04 -3.38
N ARG A 58 -6.48 4.95 -3.72
CA ARG A 58 -7.06 3.63 -4.00
C ARG A 58 -6.24 2.56 -3.31
N ALA A 59 -6.93 1.52 -2.85
CA ALA A 59 -6.31 0.31 -2.32
C ALA A 59 -6.47 -0.84 -3.32
N PHE A 60 -5.42 -1.64 -3.46
CA PHE A 60 -5.45 -2.92 -4.16
C PHE A 60 -5.28 -4.01 -3.10
N VAL A 61 -6.31 -4.82 -2.90
CA VAL A 61 -6.38 -5.83 -1.85
C VAL A 61 -6.33 -7.21 -2.50
N MET A 62 -5.39 -8.03 -2.04
CA MET A 62 -5.31 -9.45 -2.38
C MET A 62 -5.87 -10.24 -1.20
N LEU A 63 -6.95 -10.97 -1.42
CA LEU A 63 -7.53 -11.87 -0.44
C LEU A 63 -7.06 -13.29 -0.76
N THR A 64 -6.41 -13.90 0.22
CA THR A 64 -6.17 -15.35 0.20
C THR A 64 -7.41 -16.05 0.70
N ASP A 65 -7.84 -17.08 -0.01
CA ASP A 65 -8.90 -17.97 0.46
C ASP A 65 -8.23 -19.00 1.37
N SER A 66 -8.30 -18.74 2.69
CA SER A 66 -7.62 -19.53 3.73
C SER A 66 -8.14 -20.96 3.87
N GLU A 67 -9.19 -21.34 3.14
CA GLU A 67 -9.80 -22.67 3.24
C GLU A 67 -9.03 -23.78 2.49
N LYS A 68 -8.02 -23.45 1.67
CA LYS A 68 -7.27 -24.46 0.89
C LYS A 68 -5.78 -24.51 1.25
N PRO A 69 -5.20 -25.72 1.35
CA PRO A 69 -3.77 -25.89 1.60
C PRO A 69 -2.94 -25.26 0.47
N ALA A 70 -1.76 -24.75 0.83
CA ALA A 70 -0.85 -23.93 0.01
C ALA A 70 -0.45 -24.52 -1.36
N ASP A 71 -0.76 -25.79 -1.63
CA ASP A 71 -0.44 -26.54 -2.85
C ASP A 71 -1.58 -26.56 -3.89
N ALA A 72 -2.79 -26.13 -3.54
CA ALA A 72 -3.86 -25.95 -4.51
C ALA A 72 -3.73 -24.57 -5.15
N LEU A 73 -3.94 -24.46 -6.47
CA LEU A 73 -4.05 -23.22 -7.22
C LEU A 73 -5.24 -22.39 -6.67
N CYS A 74 -5.02 -21.74 -5.53
CA CYS A 74 -6.02 -20.98 -4.82
C CYS A 74 -6.24 -19.72 -5.65
N LYS A 75 -7.49 -19.49 -6.08
CA LYS A 75 -7.83 -18.31 -6.87
C LYS A 75 -7.68 -17.09 -5.95
N THR A 76 -6.54 -16.42 -6.00
CA THR A 76 -6.35 -15.14 -5.30
C THR A 76 -7.40 -14.18 -5.79
N LYS A 77 -8.29 -13.74 -4.89
CA LYS A 77 -9.28 -12.73 -5.22
C LYS A 77 -8.62 -11.37 -5.09
N CYS A 78 -8.56 -10.64 -6.19
CA CYS A 78 -8.00 -9.30 -6.23
C CYS A 78 -9.15 -8.30 -6.32
N VAL A 79 -9.18 -7.32 -5.42
CA VAL A 79 -10.19 -6.25 -5.40
C VAL A 79 -9.48 -4.90 -5.40
N THR A 80 -10.00 -3.95 -6.17
CA THR A 80 -9.59 -2.55 -6.11
C THR A 80 -10.74 -1.72 -5.57
N MET A 81 -10.48 -0.88 -4.58
CA MET A 81 -11.48 -0.03 -3.94
C MET A 81 -10.90 1.37 -3.64
N SER A 82 -11.76 2.30 -3.23
CA SER A 82 -11.29 3.59 -2.72
C SER A 82 -10.54 3.40 -1.40
N MET A 83 -9.64 4.32 -1.04
CA MET A 83 -9.00 4.24 0.27
C MET A 83 -10.00 4.43 1.43
N GLU A 84 -11.08 5.18 1.22
CA GLU A 84 -12.14 5.35 2.22
C GLU A 84 -12.87 4.04 2.50
N ASP A 85 -13.22 3.29 1.45
CA ASP A 85 -13.88 1.99 1.60
C ASP A 85 -12.95 0.97 2.25
N TYR A 86 -11.66 1.01 1.89
CA TYR A 86 -10.64 0.15 2.49
C TYR A 86 -10.48 0.38 4.00
N GLU A 87 -10.49 1.64 4.44
CA GLU A 87 -10.40 1.96 5.87
C GLU A 87 -11.64 1.50 6.65
N LYS A 88 -12.83 1.58 6.05
CA LYS A 88 -14.07 1.03 6.63
C LYS A 88 -14.02 -0.49 6.75
N GLU A 89 -13.68 -1.19 5.67
CA GLU A 89 -13.56 -2.66 5.69
C GLU A 89 -12.54 -3.13 6.73
N LEU A 90 -11.40 -2.44 6.85
CA LEU A 90 -10.40 -2.77 7.87
C LEU A 90 -10.93 -2.54 9.29
N ALA A 91 -11.69 -1.46 9.52
CA ALA A 91 -12.31 -1.19 10.81
C ALA A 91 -13.31 -2.30 11.18
N ASP A 92 -14.16 -2.69 10.24
CA ASP A 92 -15.15 -3.75 10.43
C ASP A 92 -14.49 -5.11 10.72
N LEU A 93 -13.44 -5.46 9.97
CA LEU A 93 -12.64 -6.67 10.19
C LEU A 93 -11.99 -6.66 11.58
N SER A 94 -11.43 -5.53 12.00
CA SER A 94 -10.81 -5.39 13.33
C SER A 94 -11.84 -5.51 14.46
N ALA A 95 -13.06 -5.01 14.26
CA ALA A 95 -14.16 -5.11 15.21
C ALA A 95 -14.70 -6.54 15.33
N GLN A 96 -14.85 -7.25 14.20
CA GLN A 96 -15.26 -8.66 14.19
C GLN A 96 -14.22 -9.56 14.85
N ALA A 97 -12.93 -9.32 14.61
CA ALA A 97 -11.84 -10.05 15.26
C ALA A 97 -11.78 -9.80 16.78
N ALA A 98 -12.19 -8.61 17.24
CA ALA A 98 -12.28 -8.30 18.67
C ALA A 98 -13.51 -8.92 19.34
N ALA A 99 -14.62 -9.10 18.62
CA ALA A 99 -15.85 -9.73 19.13
C ALA A 99 -15.79 -11.26 19.21
N GLN A 100 -14.82 -11.89 18.52
CA GLN A 100 -14.58 -13.34 18.56
C GLN A 100 -13.54 -13.77 19.62
N LYS A 101 -13.07 -12.84 20.45
CA LYS A 101 -12.15 -13.06 21.57
C LYS A 101 -12.86 -12.92 22.91
#